data_AF-A0A3A0DLI0-F1
#
_entry.id   AF-A0A3A0DLI0-F1
#
_cell.length_a   1.000
_cell.length_b   1.000
_cell.length_c   1.000
_cell.angle_alpha   90.00
_cell.angle_beta   90.00
_cell.angle_gamma   90.00
#
_symmetry.space_group_name_H-M   'P 1'
#
loop_
_entity.id
_entity.type
_entity.pdbx_description
1 polymer ?
#
loop_
_entity_poly.entity_id
_entity_poly.type
_entity_poly.pdbx_seq_one_letter_code
_entity_poly.pdbx_strand_id
1 'polypeptide(L)'
;MRKKIIEKNLKEVLLEGGAFSRALFEFDLEDRIEAYLESKHEDGDKFLFVIAEKSNEIAMMLIDENDEVHVNEDARALLMKLWQGEIYKSNIRLFMPDMVNELDKGNHYFVGVKVAERGRKKGWFSFPRLFS
;
A
#
# COMPACT_ATOMS: atom_id res chain seq x y z
N MET A 1 -0.49 -22.74 12.51
CA MET A 1 -1.83 -22.78 11.88
C MET A 1 -2.32 -21.39 11.55
N ARG A 2 -2.31 -20.44 12.49
CA ARG A 2 -2.73 -19.05 12.31
C ARG A 2 -2.11 -18.35 11.08
N LYS A 3 -0.78 -18.30 10.96
CA LYS A 3 -0.09 -17.74 9.77
C LYS A 3 -0.65 -18.22 8.42
N LYS A 4 -0.98 -19.51 8.29
CA LYS A 4 -1.55 -20.07 7.05
C LYS A 4 -2.96 -19.53 6.75
N ILE A 5 -3.74 -19.27 7.81
CA ILE A 5 -5.08 -18.70 7.69
C ILE A 5 -4.97 -17.22 7.30
N ILE A 6 -4.11 -16.45 7.98
CA ILE A 6 -3.83 -15.05 7.63
C ILE A 6 -3.38 -14.94 6.18
N GLU A 7 -2.39 -15.75 5.77
CA GLU A 7 -1.89 -15.75 4.38
C GLU A 7 -3.00 -16.06 3.37
N LYS A 8 -3.86 -17.04 3.68
CA LYS A 8 -5.02 -17.38 2.83
C LYS A 8 -5.95 -16.18 2.68
N ASN A 9 -6.36 -15.56 3.79
CA ASN A 9 -7.30 -14.44 3.76
C ASN A 9 -6.70 -13.21 3.07
N LEU A 10 -5.42 -12.93 3.28
CA LEU A 10 -4.70 -11.88 2.55
C LEU A 10 -4.71 -12.12 1.04
N LYS A 11 -4.48 -13.37 0.58
CA LYS A 11 -4.56 -13.70 -0.86
C LYS A 11 -5.96 -13.48 -1.41
N GLU A 12 -6.96 -13.98 -0.70
CA GLU A 12 -8.37 -13.85 -1.10
C GLU A 12 -8.75 -12.37 -1.27
N VAL A 13 -8.46 -11.54 -0.27
CA VAL A 13 -8.85 -10.13 -0.26
C VAL A 13 -7.99 -9.26 -1.18
N LEU A 14 -6.65 -9.40 -1.12
CA LEU A 14 -5.75 -8.50 -1.85
C LEU A 14 -5.54 -8.91 -3.31
N LEU A 15 -5.59 -10.20 -3.64
CA LEU A 15 -5.23 -10.68 -4.99
C LEU A 15 -6.41 -11.24 -5.78
N GLU A 16 -7.41 -11.79 -5.11
CA GLU A 16 -8.54 -12.50 -5.75
C GLU A 16 -9.84 -11.69 -5.74
N GLY A 17 -9.80 -10.47 -5.20
CA GLY A 17 -10.95 -9.55 -5.21
C GLY A 17 -11.95 -9.78 -4.08
N GLY A 18 -11.55 -10.48 -3.02
CA GLY A 18 -12.34 -10.61 -1.79
C GLY A 18 -12.66 -9.24 -1.17
N ALA A 19 -13.71 -9.23 -0.34
CA ALA A 19 -14.19 -8.03 0.33
C ALA A 19 -13.36 -7.71 1.57
N PHE A 20 -13.14 -6.41 1.81
CA PHE A 20 -12.56 -5.95 3.06
C PHE A 20 -13.66 -5.74 4.13
N SER A 21 -13.27 -5.78 5.39
CA SER A 21 -14.17 -5.47 6.51
C SER A 21 -14.12 -3.97 6.82
N ARG A 22 -15.25 -3.28 6.60
CA ARG A 22 -15.42 -1.88 7.02
C ARG A 22 -15.45 -1.75 8.54
N ALA A 23 -16.10 -2.69 9.23
CA ALA A 23 -16.18 -2.70 10.68
C ALA A 23 -14.79 -2.84 11.33
N LEU A 24 -13.90 -3.64 10.73
CA LEU A 24 -12.52 -3.75 11.22
C LEU A 24 -11.74 -2.44 11.03
N PHE A 25 -11.94 -1.73 9.91
CA PHE A 25 -11.34 -0.40 9.73
C PHE A 25 -11.77 0.57 10.84
N GLU A 26 -13.08 0.69 11.07
CA GLU A 26 -13.65 1.60 12.08
C GLU A 26 -13.20 1.23 13.50
N PHE A 27 -13.06 -0.06 13.77
CA PHE A 27 -12.62 -0.54 15.08
C PHE A 27 -11.11 -0.37 15.35
N ASP A 28 -10.25 -0.56 14.33
CA ASP A 28 -8.81 -0.79 14.55
C ASP A 28 -7.90 0.27 13.91
N LEU A 29 -8.30 0.84 12.78
CA LEU A 29 -7.49 1.75 11.98
C LEU A 29 -7.91 3.22 12.09
N GLU A 30 -9.22 3.49 12.22
CA GLU A 30 -9.75 4.86 12.21
C GLU A 30 -9.15 5.75 13.31
N ASP A 31 -9.10 5.25 14.55
CA ASP A 31 -8.51 5.98 15.70
C ASP A 31 -6.98 6.17 15.61
N ARG A 32 -6.32 5.54 14.63
CA ARG A 32 -4.85 5.57 14.47
C ARG A 32 -4.38 6.36 13.26
N ILE A 33 -5.30 6.96 12.50
CA ILE A 33 -4.98 7.73 11.29
C ILE A 33 -3.93 8.81 11.59
N GLU A 34 -4.08 9.56 12.68
CA GLU A 34 -3.15 10.63 13.05
C GLU A 34 -1.72 10.12 13.28
N ALA A 35 -1.58 8.98 13.98
CA ALA A 35 -0.26 8.37 14.21
C ALA A 35 0.39 7.88 12.90
N TYR A 36 -0.42 7.39 11.96
CA TYR A 36 0.08 6.99 10.64
C TYR A 36 0.45 8.18 9.76
N LEU A 37 -0.29 9.29 9.85
CA LEU A 37 0.08 10.55 9.19
C LEU A 37 1.41 11.07 9.71
N GLU A 38 1.61 11.08 11.03
CA GLU A 38 2.87 11.47 11.65
C GLU A 38 4.03 10.60 11.15
N SER A 39 3.90 9.27 11.21
CA SER A 39 4.92 8.34 10.68
C SER A 39 5.22 8.57 9.19
N LYS A 40 4.19 8.79 8.36
CA LYS A 40 4.38 9.10 6.92
C LYS A 40 5.23 10.36 6.73
N HIS A 41 4.96 11.40 7.52
CA HIS A 41 5.68 12.67 7.44
C HIS A 41 7.12 12.55 7.96
N GLU A 42 7.33 11.83 9.07
CA GLU A 42 8.65 11.57 9.64
C GLU A 42 9.57 10.81 8.69
N ASP A 43 9.03 9.77 8.02
CA ASP A 43 9.78 8.95 7.06
C ASP A 43 9.90 9.61 5.67
N GLY A 44 9.21 10.73 5.45
CA GLY A 44 9.19 11.45 4.17
C GLY A 44 8.53 10.66 3.04
N ASP A 45 7.62 9.73 3.38
CA ASP A 45 6.93 8.89 2.42
C ASP A 45 5.79 9.66 1.74
N LYS A 46 5.71 9.55 0.41
CA LYS A 46 4.60 10.16 -0.35
C LYS A 46 3.27 9.42 -0.12
N PHE A 47 3.34 8.13 0.14
CA PHE A 47 2.17 7.27 0.31
C PHE A 47 2.47 6.29 1.44
N LEU A 48 1.50 6.02 2.30
CA LEU A 48 1.61 5.02 3.36
C LEU A 48 0.44 4.04 3.27
N PHE A 49 0.75 2.75 3.20
CA PHE A 49 -0.25 1.69 3.14
C PHE A 49 -0.22 0.87 4.43
N VAL A 50 -1.40 0.57 4.99
CA VAL A 50 -1.59 -0.15 6.24
C VAL A 50 -2.60 -1.29 6.06
N ILE A 51 -2.32 -2.44 6.68
CA ILE A 51 -3.20 -3.60 6.77
C ILE A 51 -3.40 -3.99 8.23
N ALA A 52 -4.66 -4.25 8.59
CA ALA A 52 -5.06 -4.89 9.83
C ALA A 52 -5.69 -6.26 9.55
N GLU A 53 -5.51 -7.19 10.49
CA GLU A 53 -6.18 -8.49 10.52
C GLU A 53 -6.71 -8.73 11.92
N LYS A 54 -7.99 -9.07 12.00
CA LYS A 54 -8.58 -9.52 13.25
C LYS A 54 -9.74 -10.45 12.96
N SER A 55 -9.81 -11.55 13.71
CA SER A 55 -10.90 -12.53 13.58
C SER A 55 -11.07 -13.04 12.14
N ASN A 56 -9.99 -13.18 11.38
CA ASN A 56 -9.96 -13.56 9.96
C ASN A 56 -10.48 -12.50 8.98
N GLU A 57 -10.85 -11.32 9.45
CA GLU A 57 -11.21 -10.19 8.60
C GLU A 57 -9.97 -9.35 8.28
N ILE A 58 -9.98 -8.70 7.11
CA ILE A 58 -8.89 -7.83 6.64
C ILE A 58 -9.45 -6.44 6.38
N ALA A 59 -8.75 -5.42 6.85
CA ALA A 59 -9.00 -4.02 6.52
C ALA A 59 -7.73 -3.41 5.92
N MET A 60 -7.93 -2.44 5.03
CA MET A 60 -6.85 -1.73 4.36
C MET A 60 -7.06 -0.22 4.46
N MET A 61 -5.96 0.50 4.63
CA MET A 61 -5.92 1.96 4.52
C MET A 61 -4.74 2.36 3.64
N LEU A 62 -4.92 3.42 2.86
CA LEU A 62 -3.86 4.08 2.11
C LEU A 62 -3.96 5.58 2.34
N ILE A 63 -2.89 6.20 2.83
CA ILE A 63 -2.75 7.65 2.93
C ILE A 63 -1.97 8.11 1.70
N ASP A 64 -2.52 9.06 0.96
CA ASP A 64 -1.91 9.56 -0.27
C ASP A 64 -0.99 10.78 -0.06
N GLU A 65 -0.43 11.30 -1.16
CA GLU A 65 0.51 12.42 -1.14
C GLU A 65 -0.08 13.74 -0.63
N ASN A 66 -1.41 13.87 -0.61
CA ASN A 66 -2.14 15.03 -0.09
C ASN A 66 -2.72 14.77 1.32
N ASP A 67 -2.28 13.69 1.96
CA ASP A 67 -2.79 13.23 3.25
C ASP A 67 -4.28 12.80 3.22
N GLU A 68 -4.83 12.53 2.03
CA GLU A 68 -6.17 11.95 1.94
C GLU A 68 -6.14 10.46 2.31
N VAL A 69 -7.10 10.05 3.14
CA VAL A 69 -7.25 8.67 3.60
C VAL A 69 -8.22 7.92 2.70
N HIS A 70 -7.71 6.90 2.04
CA HIS A 70 -8.48 5.96 1.23
C HIS A 70 -8.62 4.65 2.01
N VAL A 71 -9.79 4.02 1.95
CA VAL A 71 -10.12 2.85 2.77
C VAL A 71 -10.52 1.67 1.88
N ASN A 72 -10.09 0.46 2.25
CA ASN A 72 -10.53 -0.79 1.68
C ASN A 72 -10.48 -0.83 0.15
N GLU A 73 -11.61 -0.97 -0.53
CA GLU A 73 -11.69 -1.06 -1.99
C GLU A 73 -11.12 0.18 -2.69
N ASP A 74 -11.33 1.37 -2.14
CA ASP A 74 -10.81 2.63 -2.70
C ASP A 74 -9.28 2.68 -2.56
N ALA A 75 -8.77 2.27 -1.39
CA ALA A 75 -7.34 2.13 -1.15
C ALA A 75 -6.70 1.12 -2.13
N ARG A 76 -7.33 -0.04 -2.33
CA ARG A 76 -6.88 -1.06 -3.28
C ARG A 76 -6.88 -0.53 -4.71
N ALA A 77 -7.93 0.16 -5.13
CA ALA A 77 -8.05 0.74 -6.46
C ALA A 77 -6.95 1.78 -6.73
N LEU A 78 -6.69 2.68 -5.77
CA LEU A 78 -5.62 3.66 -5.88
C LEU A 78 -4.24 2.98 -5.92
N LEU A 79 -3.98 2.02 -5.04
CA LEU A 79 -2.69 1.31 -5.01
C LEU A 79 -2.45 0.50 -6.30
N MET A 80 -3.48 -0.12 -6.86
CA MET A 80 -3.41 -0.78 -8.18
C MET A 80 -3.09 0.21 -9.31
N LYS A 81 -3.63 1.42 -9.26
CA LYS A 81 -3.34 2.49 -10.23
C LYS A 81 -1.88 2.96 -10.11
N LEU A 82 -1.39 3.17 -8.88
CA LEU A 82 -0.01 3.56 -8.61
C LEU A 82 0.99 2.51 -9.10
N TRP A 83 0.68 1.22 -8.90
CA TRP A 83 1.51 0.09 -9.29
C TRP A 83 1.04 -0.63 -10.57
N GLN A 84 0.37 0.07 -11.50
CA GLN A 84 0.06 -0.47 -12.84
C GLN A 84 -0.49 -1.91 -12.86
N GLY A 85 -1.35 -2.29 -11.89
CA GLY A 85 -2.03 -3.59 -11.78
C GLY A 85 -1.14 -4.84 -11.60
N GLU A 86 -0.26 -5.15 -12.56
CA GLU A 86 0.61 -6.33 -12.51
C GLU A 86 1.79 -6.16 -11.54
N ILE A 87 2.30 -4.93 -11.38
CA ILE A 87 3.30 -4.64 -10.34
C ILE A 87 2.63 -4.71 -8.96
N TYR A 88 1.35 -4.32 -8.84
CA TYR A 88 0.59 -4.47 -7.60
C TYR A 88 0.59 -5.92 -7.11
N LYS A 89 0.17 -6.87 -7.96
CA LYS A 89 0.13 -8.29 -7.58
C LYS A 89 1.52 -8.81 -7.20
N SER A 90 2.55 -8.37 -7.90
CA SER A 90 3.94 -8.76 -7.63
C SER A 90 4.43 -8.23 -6.28
N ASN A 91 4.16 -6.96 -5.99
CA ASN A 91 4.51 -6.33 -4.71
C ASN A 91 3.76 -6.94 -3.54
N ILE A 92 2.45 -7.16 -3.67
CA ILE A 92 1.65 -7.80 -2.61
C ILE A 92 2.20 -9.19 -2.30
N ARG A 93 2.55 -10.01 -3.32
CA ARG A 93 3.18 -11.31 -3.10
C ARG A 93 4.55 -11.21 -2.42
N LEU A 94 5.33 -10.19 -2.76
CA LEU A 94 6.63 -9.93 -2.17
C LEU A 94 6.51 -9.57 -0.67
N PHE A 95 5.55 -8.73 -0.31
CA PHE A 95 5.32 -8.27 1.06
C PHE A 95 4.53 -9.25 1.93
N MET A 96 3.83 -10.20 1.32
CA MET A 96 2.95 -11.14 2.02
C MET A 96 3.61 -11.90 3.18
N PRO A 97 4.86 -12.40 3.07
CA PRO A 97 5.51 -13.06 4.19
C PRO A 97 5.65 -12.12 5.41
N ASP A 98 5.99 -10.85 5.18
CA ASP A 98 6.17 -9.86 6.25
C ASP A 98 4.81 -9.43 6.83
N MET A 99 3.79 -9.23 5.99
CA MET A 99 2.41 -9.01 6.43
C MET A 99 1.96 -10.13 7.39
N VAL A 100 2.13 -11.38 6.97
CA VAL A 100 1.75 -12.54 7.79
C VAL A 100 2.53 -12.58 9.10
N ASN A 101 3.81 -12.23 9.09
CA ASN A 101 4.62 -12.21 10.30
C ASN A 101 4.20 -11.13 11.30
N GLU A 102 3.84 -9.94 10.84
CA GLU A 102 3.37 -8.85 11.71
C GLU A 102 1.95 -9.11 12.23
N LEU A 103 1.03 -9.52 11.36
CA LEU A 103 -0.36 -9.80 11.73
C LEU A 103 -0.49 -10.99 12.69
N ASP A 104 0.37 -12.01 12.56
CA ASP A 104 0.40 -13.14 13.51
C ASP A 104 0.80 -12.71 14.94
N LYS A 105 1.60 -11.64 15.06
CA LYS A 105 1.94 -11.01 16.35
C LYS A 105 0.83 -10.10 16.89
N GLY A 106 -0.20 -9.82 16.08
CA GLY A 106 -1.26 -8.87 16.41
C GLY A 106 -0.89 -7.41 16.13
N ASN A 107 0.17 -7.17 15.32
CA ASN A 107 0.55 -5.84 14.88
C ASN A 107 -0.17 -5.50 13.56
N HIS A 108 -0.28 -4.21 13.23
CA HIS A 108 -0.58 -3.79 11.87
C HIS A 108 0.66 -3.94 11.00
N TYR A 109 0.46 -4.34 9.75
CA TYR A 109 1.50 -4.21 8.73
C TYR A 109 1.37 -2.83 8.10
N PHE A 110 2.45 -2.06 8.03
CA PHE A 110 2.47 -0.81 7.27
C PHE A 110 3.79 -0.64 6.53
N VAL A 111 3.74 0.04 5.39
CA VAL A 111 4.93 0.35 4.59
C VAL A 111 4.71 1.60 3.74
N GLY A 112 5.77 2.39 3.60
CA GLY A 112 5.86 3.47 2.63
C GLY A 112 5.81 2.95 1.19
N VAL A 113 4.95 3.54 0.36
CA VAL A 113 4.81 3.16 -1.05
C VAL A 113 5.66 4.08 -1.91
N LYS A 114 6.74 3.52 -2.48
CA LYS A 114 7.59 4.21 -3.45
C LYS A 114 7.07 3.99 -4.87
N VAL A 115 6.70 5.07 -5.54
CA VAL A 115 6.36 5.06 -6.96
C VAL A 115 7.59 5.54 -7.73
N ALA A 116 8.14 4.69 -8.60
CA ALA A 116 9.24 5.12 -9.46
C ALA A 116 8.75 6.27 -10.35
N GLU A 117 9.26 7.48 -10.12
CA GLU A 117 9.05 8.58 -11.04
C GLU A 117 9.62 8.17 -12.38
N ARG A 118 8.74 7.98 -13.38
CA ARG A 118 9.17 7.66 -14.73
C ARG A 118 9.91 8.89 -15.23
N GLY A 119 11.24 8.88 -15.08
CA GLY A 119 12.10 10.01 -15.38
C GLY A 119 11.74 10.59 -16.75
N ARG A 120 11.24 11.82 -16.75
CA ARG A 120 11.08 12.62 -17.97
C ARG A 120 12.47 12.74 -18.57
N LYS A 121 12.81 11.92 -19.57
CA LYS A 121 14.06 12.04 -20.32
C LYS A 121 14.17 13.49 -20.77
N LYS A 122 15.09 14.27 -20.18
CA LYS A 122 15.48 15.58 -20.70
C LYS A 122 16.04 15.30 -22.09
N GLY A 123 15.26 15.59 -23.12
CA GLY A 123 15.73 15.55 -24.50
C GLY A 123 16.94 16.47 -24.63
N TRP A 124 18.12 15.88 -24.81
CA TRP A 124 19.28 16.60 -25.30
C TRP A 124 18.96 17.05 -26.73
N PHE A 125 18.60 18.32 -26.90
CA PHE A 125 18.69 18.96 -28.19
C PHE A 125 20.18 19.13 -28.52
N SER A 126 20.69 18.31 -29.43
CA SER A 126 21.95 18.57 -30.12
C SER A 126 21.76 19.75 -31.07
N PHE A 127 22.31 20.91 -30.73
CA PHE A 127 22.53 21.98 -31.71
C PHE A 127 23.73 21.58 -32.59
N PRO A 128 23.60 21.46 -33.92
CA PRO A 128 24.77 21.49 -34.77
C PRO A 128 25.31 22.92 -34.79
N ARG A 129 26.50 23.10 -34.20
CA ARG A 129 27.32 24.29 -34.43
C ARG A 129 27.79 24.21 -35.89
N LEU A 130 27.08 24.86 -36.80
CA LEU A 130 27.58 25.14 -38.14
C LEU A 130 28.65 26.21 -38.01
N PHE A 131 29.91 25.80 -38.18
CA PHE A 131 31.01 26.69 -38.54
C PHE A 131 31.02 26.84 -40.06
N SER A 132 30.84 28.08 -40.53
CA SER A 132 31.58 28.71 -41.64
C SER A 132 31.16 30.17 -41.74
#